data_AF-A0A1Q9NZE3-F1
#
_entry.id   AF-A0A1Q9NZE3-F1
#
_cell.length_a   1.000
_cell.length_b   1.000
_cell.length_c   1.000
_cell.angle_alpha   90.00
_cell.angle_beta   90.00
_cell.angle_gamma   90.00
#
_symmetry.space_group_name_H-M   'P 1'
#
loop_
_entity.id
_entity.type
_entity.pdbx_description
1 polymer ?
#
loop_
_entity_poly.entity_id
_entity_poly.type
_entity_poly.pdbx_seq_one_letter_code
_entity_poly.pdbx_strand_id
1 'polypeptide(L)'
;MTNHEDVSEIIYYIIQDNPGIHFRSILEKSDKQIGVVDYHLTKLEKNNQIISIKHRNLKLFFLKSWENRLNEFKHLIDALRKTTPRNILLFLAQNPNHENLSTKEVAVNLNLSPSNLHWHVKRLVEDKLIIGIRKGRQVTLKLNVEILTIIFLGNEIYPSKWERILDDIESRFGR
;
A
#
# COMPACT_ATOMS: atom_id res chain seq x y z
N MET A 1 -32.68 18.21 -5.57
CA MET A 1 -32.25 18.23 -4.15
C MET A 1 -31.37 17.01 -3.95
N THR A 2 -30.05 17.19 -3.97
CA THR A 2 -29.11 16.08 -3.73
C THR A 2 -29.21 15.73 -2.25
N ASN A 3 -29.69 14.54 -1.93
CA ASN A 3 -29.87 14.12 -0.55
C ASN A 3 -28.49 14.07 0.12
N HIS A 4 -28.25 14.92 1.14
CA HIS A 4 -26.91 15.07 1.73
C HIS A 4 -26.45 13.81 2.50
N GLU A 5 -27.34 12.88 2.85
CA GLU A 5 -26.93 11.59 3.43
C GLU A 5 -26.29 10.66 2.38
N ASP A 6 -26.86 10.61 1.18
CA ASP A 6 -26.39 9.76 0.07
C ASP A 6 -24.95 10.12 -0.36
N VAL A 7 -24.62 11.41 -0.44
CA VAL A 7 -23.25 11.83 -0.84
C VAL A 7 -22.19 11.47 0.20
N SER A 8 -22.52 11.57 1.48
CA SER A 8 -21.60 11.16 2.56
C SER A 8 -21.32 9.66 2.49
N GLU A 9 -22.35 8.86 2.21
CA GLU A 9 -22.22 7.42 2.04
C GLU A 9 -21.37 7.05 0.81
N ILE A 10 -21.61 7.69 -0.34
CA ILE A 10 -20.79 7.52 -1.56
C ILE A 10 -19.31 7.82 -1.26
N ILE A 11 -19.01 8.95 -0.62
CA ILE A 11 -17.63 9.32 -0.31
C ILE A 11 -17.01 8.35 0.69
N TYR A 12 -17.79 7.89 1.68
CA TYR A 12 -17.34 6.88 2.63
C TYR A 12 -16.94 5.58 1.93
N TYR A 13 -17.77 5.05 1.05
CA TYR A 13 -17.45 3.82 0.30
C TYR A 13 -16.26 4.01 -0.64
N ILE A 14 -16.15 5.17 -1.31
CA ILE A 14 -14.96 5.49 -2.10
C ILE A 14 -13.69 5.42 -1.23
N ILE A 15 -13.70 5.94 0.00
CA ILE A 15 -12.53 5.88 0.90
C ILE A 15 -12.31 4.46 1.44
N GLN A 16 -13.39 3.73 1.74
CA GLN A 16 -13.34 2.34 2.17
C GLN A 16 -12.65 1.46 1.14
N ASP A 17 -13.07 1.58 -0.12
CA ASP A 17 -12.56 0.81 -1.24
C ASP A 17 -11.18 1.31 -1.67
N ASN A 18 -10.82 2.55 -1.31
CA ASN A 18 -9.55 3.16 -1.73
C ASN A 18 -8.81 3.80 -0.54
N PRO A 19 -8.27 3.01 0.41
CA PRO A 19 -7.51 3.55 1.53
C PRO A 19 -6.31 4.38 1.08
N GLY A 20 -6.22 5.63 1.55
CA GLY A 20 -5.18 6.56 1.15
C GLY A 20 -5.46 7.27 -0.16
N ILE A 21 -6.70 7.24 -0.66
CA ILE A 21 -7.14 8.05 -1.78
C ILE A 21 -6.96 9.55 -1.47
N HIS A 22 -6.52 10.29 -2.49
CA HIS A 22 -6.33 11.73 -2.38
C HIS A 22 -7.56 12.48 -2.86
N PHE A 23 -7.73 13.71 -2.37
CA PHE A 23 -8.91 14.55 -2.63
C PHE A 23 -9.33 14.58 -4.11
N ARG A 24 -8.37 14.73 -5.04
CA ARG A 24 -8.67 14.80 -6.48
C ARG A 24 -9.29 13.52 -7.04
N SER A 25 -8.81 12.35 -6.64
CA SER A 25 -9.45 11.10 -7.05
C SER A 25 -10.82 10.90 -6.41
N ILE A 26 -11.07 11.44 -5.19
CA ILE A 26 -12.42 11.43 -4.60
C ILE A 26 -13.36 12.31 -5.44
N LEU A 27 -12.91 13.49 -5.87
CA LEU A 27 -13.69 14.35 -6.77
C LEU A 27 -14.05 13.61 -8.07
N GLU A 28 -13.06 13.00 -8.71
CA GLU A 28 -13.23 12.26 -9.96
C GLU A 28 -14.17 11.06 -9.80
N LYS A 29 -14.03 10.27 -8.73
CA LYS A 29 -14.84 9.07 -8.50
C LYS A 29 -16.26 9.35 -8.01
N SER A 30 -16.46 10.42 -7.25
CA SER A 30 -17.79 10.77 -6.72
C SER A 30 -18.67 11.51 -7.72
N ASP A 31 -18.06 12.06 -8.79
CA ASP A 31 -18.72 12.94 -9.76
C ASP A 31 -19.49 14.09 -9.07
N LYS A 32 -18.85 14.70 -8.06
CA LYS A 32 -19.41 15.84 -7.29
C LYS A 32 -18.54 17.07 -7.39
N GLN A 33 -19.17 18.21 -7.16
CA GLN A 33 -18.49 19.51 -7.10
C GLN A 33 -17.53 19.60 -5.92
N ILE A 34 -16.49 20.42 -6.08
CA ILE A 34 -15.41 20.56 -5.10
C ILE A 34 -15.89 20.91 -3.68
N GLY A 35 -16.79 21.89 -3.55
CA GLY A 35 -17.32 22.29 -2.24
C GLY A 35 -18.22 21.24 -1.60
N VAL A 36 -18.89 20.42 -2.41
CA VAL A 36 -19.72 19.30 -1.92
C VAL A 36 -18.81 18.23 -1.31
N VAL A 37 -17.77 17.80 -2.04
CA VAL A 37 -16.81 16.81 -1.52
C VAL A 37 -16.09 17.32 -0.28
N ASP A 38 -15.62 18.57 -0.28
CA ASP A 38 -14.94 19.16 0.88
C ASP A 38 -15.83 19.21 2.12
N TYR A 39 -17.10 19.59 1.96
CA TYR A 39 -18.10 19.59 3.03
C TYR A 39 -18.30 18.17 3.60
N HIS A 40 -18.53 17.19 2.73
CA HIS A 40 -18.81 15.82 3.18
C HIS A 40 -17.59 15.14 3.80
N LEU A 41 -16.38 15.38 3.29
CA LEU A 41 -15.14 14.93 3.93
C LEU A 41 -14.98 15.55 5.32
N THR A 42 -15.18 16.86 5.44
CA THR A 42 -15.14 17.54 6.74
C THR A 42 -16.19 16.99 7.72
N LYS A 43 -17.40 16.69 7.23
CA LYS A 43 -18.47 16.08 8.03
C LYS A 43 -18.08 14.67 8.52
N LEU A 44 -17.55 13.83 7.64
CA LEU A 44 -17.10 12.48 7.97
C LEU A 44 -15.90 12.48 8.95
N GLU A 45 -14.97 13.43 8.81
CA GLU A 45 -13.85 13.62 9.74
C GLU A 45 -14.38 14.03 11.13
N LYS A 46 -15.31 15.00 11.20
CA LYS A 46 -15.95 15.42 12.46
C LYS A 46 -16.70 14.29 13.16
N ASN A 47 -17.29 13.38 12.39
CA ASN A 47 -17.99 12.21 12.90
C ASN A 47 -17.07 11.04 13.25
N ASN A 48 -15.73 11.19 13.17
CA ASN A 48 -14.75 10.13 13.40
C ASN A 48 -14.95 8.88 12.51
N GLN A 49 -15.59 9.02 11.35
CA GLN A 49 -15.77 7.91 10.41
C GLN A 49 -14.53 7.73 9.52
N ILE A 50 -13.88 8.84 9.20
CA ILE A 50 -12.64 8.88 8.41
C ILE A 50 -11.58 9.70 9.14
N ILE A 51 -10.34 9.54 8.71
CA ILE A 51 -9.19 10.35 9.10
C ILE A 51 -8.42 10.76 7.86
N SER A 52 -7.69 11.86 7.97
CA SER A 52 -6.74 12.26 6.94
C SER A 52 -5.33 12.41 7.49
N ILE A 53 -4.36 12.16 6.62
CA ILE A 53 -2.95 12.46 6.88
C ILE A 53 -2.40 13.33 5.78
N LYS A 54 -1.45 14.19 6.16
CA LYS A 54 -0.55 14.82 5.21
C LYS A 54 0.63 13.89 4.97
N HIS A 55 0.80 13.45 3.73
CA HIS A 55 2.00 12.77 3.28
C HIS A 55 2.60 13.57 2.12
N ARG A 56 3.74 14.22 2.38
CA ARG A 56 4.35 15.21 1.48
C ARG A 56 3.36 16.34 1.17
N ASN A 57 3.01 16.54 -0.10
CA ASN A 57 2.09 17.60 -0.56
C ASN A 57 0.65 17.09 -0.76
N LEU A 58 0.34 15.86 -0.36
CA LEU A 58 -0.98 15.26 -0.54
C LEU A 58 -1.71 15.10 0.79
N LYS A 59 -3.01 15.40 0.80
CA LYS A 59 -3.95 14.99 1.85
C LYS A 59 -4.56 13.67 1.42
N LEU A 60 -4.29 12.61 2.18
CA LEU A 60 -4.76 11.25 1.93
C LEU A 60 -5.83 10.91 2.95
N PHE A 61 -6.91 10.25 2.51
CA PHE A 61 -8.06 9.92 3.34
C PHE A 61 -8.17 8.41 3.58
N PHE A 62 -8.55 8.03 4.79
CA PHE A 62 -8.69 6.65 5.24
C PHE A 62 -9.91 6.51 6.13
N LEU A 63 -10.45 5.30 6.26
CA LEU A 63 -11.39 5.02 7.35
C LEU A 63 -10.68 5.14 8.70
N LYS A 64 -11.42 5.51 9.76
CA LYS A 64 -10.87 5.62 11.12
C LYS A 64 -10.18 4.34 11.61
N SER A 65 -10.63 3.17 11.14
CA SER A 65 -10.01 1.86 11.42
C SER A 65 -8.54 1.73 10.98
N TRP A 66 -8.03 2.65 10.15
CA TRP A 66 -6.64 2.68 9.71
C TRP A 66 -5.70 3.42 10.65
N GLU A 67 -6.18 4.10 11.69
CA GLU A 67 -5.38 4.99 12.54
C GLU A 67 -4.08 4.35 13.05
N ASN A 68 -4.18 3.10 13.50
CA ASN A 68 -3.03 2.34 14.03
C ASN A 68 -2.07 1.81 12.95
N ARG A 69 -2.37 2.01 11.66
CA ARG A 69 -1.64 1.49 10.49
C ARG A 69 -1.12 2.57 9.56
N LEU A 70 -1.35 3.84 9.90
CA LEU A 70 -0.97 4.97 9.05
C LEU A 70 0.55 5.07 8.86
N ASN A 71 1.34 4.66 9.84
CA ASN A 71 2.80 4.69 9.73
C ASN A 71 3.29 3.61 8.78
N GLU A 72 2.82 2.39 8.95
CA GLU A 72 3.09 1.25 8.07
C GLU A 72 2.68 1.57 6.62
N PHE A 73 1.52 2.23 6.42
CA PHE A 73 1.13 2.71 5.08
C PHE A 73 2.13 3.73 4.51
N LYS A 74 2.56 4.73 5.28
CA LYS A 74 3.57 5.71 4.81
C LYS A 74 4.87 5.02 4.43
N HIS A 75 5.34 4.09 5.27
CA HIS A 75 6.53 3.29 5.00
C HIS A 75 6.38 2.48 3.71
N LEU A 76 5.22 1.87 3.49
CA LEU A 76 4.93 1.12 2.27
C LEU A 76 5.04 2.01 1.03
N ILE A 77 4.40 3.19 1.04
CA ILE A 77 4.47 4.14 -0.08
C ILE A 77 5.92 4.58 -0.36
N ASP A 78 6.70 4.87 0.68
CA ASP A 78 8.10 5.25 0.52
C ASP A 78 8.98 4.08 0.03
N ALA A 79 8.68 2.85 0.44
CA ALA A 79 9.37 1.64 -0.01
C ALA A 79 9.04 1.33 -1.48
N LEU A 80 7.77 1.40 -1.89
CA LEU A 80 7.33 1.16 -3.27
C LEU A 80 7.91 2.19 -4.26
N ARG A 81 8.33 3.37 -3.79
CA ARG A 81 9.02 4.36 -4.63
C ARG A 81 10.49 4.02 -4.91
N LYS A 82 11.10 3.15 -4.11
CA LYS A 82 12.52 2.76 -4.23
C LYS A 82 12.60 1.41 -4.93
N THR A 83 13.42 1.31 -5.98
CA THR A 83 13.49 0.10 -6.84
C THR A 83 13.70 -1.19 -6.05
N THR A 84 14.73 -1.28 -5.23
CA THR A 84 15.04 -2.55 -4.52
C THR A 84 14.01 -2.92 -3.45
N PRO A 85 13.61 -2.02 -2.51
CA PRO A 85 12.55 -2.33 -1.56
C PRO A 85 11.22 -2.69 -2.23
N ARG A 86 10.83 -1.98 -3.30
CA ARG A 86 9.66 -2.32 -4.11
C ARG A 86 9.75 -3.75 -4.63
N ASN A 87 10.85 -4.09 -5.30
CA ASN A 87 11.00 -5.41 -5.90
C ASN A 87 10.96 -6.53 -4.85
N ILE A 88 11.51 -6.30 -3.66
CA ILE A 88 11.39 -7.25 -2.54
C ILE A 88 9.92 -7.42 -2.12
N LEU A 89 9.22 -6.32 -1.84
CA LEU A 89 7.82 -6.36 -1.37
C LEU A 89 6.92 -7.06 -2.39
N LEU A 90 7.09 -6.76 -3.68
CA LEU A 90 6.23 -7.33 -4.73
C LEU A 90 6.56 -8.78 -5.03
N PHE A 91 7.85 -9.15 -5.02
CA PHE A 91 8.24 -10.56 -5.11
C PHE A 91 7.65 -11.38 -3.96
N LEU A 92 7.68 -10.85 -2.74
CA LEU A 92 7.02 -11.50 -1.60
C LEU A 92 5.49 -11.57 -1.79
N ALA A 93 4.84 -10.56 -2.38
CA ALA A 93 3.38 -10.56 -2.57
C ALA A 93 2.88 -11.55 -3.62
N GLN A 94 3.63 -11.71 -4.71
CA GLN A 94 3.20 -12.46 -5.90
C GLN A 94 3.63 -13.92 -5.88
N ASN A 95 4.60 -14.27 -5.04
CA ASN A 95 5.07 -15.64 -4.99
C ASN A 95 3.97 -16.55 -4.40
N PRO A 96 3.66 -17.70 -5.02
CA PRO A 96 2.72 -18.67 -4.46
C PRO A 96 3.07 -19.09 -3.02
N ASN A 97 4.37 -19.09 -2.68
CA ASN A 97 4.90 -19.40 -1.35
C ASN A 97 5.16 -18.15 -0.47
N HIS A 98 4.41 -17.06 -0.67
CA HIS A 98 4.58 -15.75 -0.01
C HIS A 98 4.72 -15.78 1.53
N GLU A 99 4.27 -16.85 2.19
CA GLU A 99 4.35 -17.02 3.64
C GLU A 99 5.70 -17.54 4.15
N ASN A 100 6.56 -18.09 3.27
CA ASN A 100 7.77 -18.79 3.70
C ASN A 100 8.92 -18.76 2.68
N LEU A 101 9.25 -17.58 2.14
CA LEU A 101 10.38 -17.43 1.21
C LEU A 101 11.69 -17.23 1.94
N SER A 102 12.72 -18.03 1.65
CA SER A 102 14.04 -17.83 2.23
C SER A 102 14.75 -16.59 1.70
N THR A 103 15.60 -15.97 2.51
CA THR A 103 16.47 -14.87 2.06
C THR A 103 17.35 -15.28 0.88
N LYS A 104 17.72 -16.56 0.76
CA LYS A 104 18.47 -17.09 -0.38
C LYS A 104 17.66 -17.05 -1.67
N GLU A 105 16.41 -17.53 -1.63
CA GLU A 105 15.52 -17.49 -2.79
C GLU A 105 15.25 -16.06 -3.24
N VAL A 106 15.00 -15.15 -2.29
CA VAL A 106 14.79 -13.73 -2.58
C VAL A 106 16.05 -13.08 -3.20
N ALA A 107 17.23 -13.37 -2.67
CA ALA A 107 18.49 -12.84 -3.20
C ALA A 107 18.76 -13.31 -4.63
N VAL A 108 18.57 -14.62 -4.89
CA VAL A 108 18.79 -15.22 -6.21
C VAL A 108 17.80 -14.67 -7.23
N ASN A 109 16.51 -14.66 -6.92
CA ASN A 109 15.50 -14.17 -7.84
C ASN A 109 15.75 -12.70 -8.18
N LEU A 110 15.95 -11.85 -7.17
CA LEU A 110 16.12 -10.41 -7.37
C LEU A 110 17.53 -10.00 -7.83
N ASN A 111 18.44 -10.94 -8.06
CA ASN A 111 19.85 -10.71 -8.38
C ASN A 111 20.53 -9.72 -7.41
N LEU A 112 20.32 -9.94 -6.10
CA LEU A 112 20.88 -9.11 -5.03
C LEU A 112 21.99 -9.86 -4.30
N SER A 113 23.07 -9.15 -3.95
CA SER A 113 24.07 -9.71 -3.04
C SER A 113 23.47 -9.93 -1.63
N PRO A 114 23.95 -10.92 -0.86
CA PRO A 114 23.44 -11.18 0.49
C PRO A 114 23.50 -9.95 1.40
N SER A 115 24.56 -9.16 1.32
CA SER A 115 24.74 -7.94 2.12
C SER A 115 23.73 -6.84 1.72
N ASN A 116 23.47 -6.68 0.42
CA ASN A 116 22.50 -5.71 -0.08
C ASN A 116 21.08 -6.10 0.34
N LEU A 117 20.71 -7.38 0.16
CA LEU A 117 19.41 -7.88 0.62
C LEU A 117 19.27 -7.72 2.14
N HIS A 118 20.28 -8.06 2.93
CA HIS A 118 20.23 -7.94 4.39
C HIS A 118 19.91 -6.52 4.84
N TRP A 119 20.53 -5.51 4.25
CA TRP A 119 20.26 -4.10 4.57
C TRP A 119 18.81 -3.73 4.29
N HIS A 120 18.30 -4.09 3.11
CA HIS A 120 16.91 -3.83 2.74
C HIS A 120 15.92 -4.58 3.64
N VAL A 121 16.16 -5.86 3.90
CA VAL A 121 15.31 -6.70 4.76
C VAL A 121 15.26 -6.14 6.18
N LYS A 122 16.42 -5.80 6.76
CA LYS A 122 16.48 -5.19 8.08
C LYS A 122 15.61 -3.95 8.13
N ARG A 123 15.73 -3.07 7.14
CA ARG A 123 14.94 -1.83 7.07
C ARG A 123 13.43 -2.10 6.91
N LEU A 124 13.06 -3.04 6.04
CA LEU A 124 11.66 -3.42 5.81
C LEU A 124 11.02 -4.07 7.05
N VAL A 125 11.80 -4.78 7.87
CA VAL A 125 11.34 -5.32 9.16
C VAL A 125 11.17 -4.20 10.20
N GLU A 126 12.12 -3.26 10.29
CA GLU A 126 12.02 -2.08 11.17
C GLU A 126 10.78 -1.23 10.83
N ASP A 127 10.51 -1.06 9.54
CA ASP A 127 9.35 -0.35 9.00
C ASP A 127 8.05 -1.21 9.08
N LYS A 128 8.12 -2.43 9.67
CA LYS A 128 7.04 -3.43 9.85
C LYS A 128 6.31 -3.86 8.57
N LEU A 129 6.97 -3.73 7.43
CA LEU A 129 6.40 -4.11 6.13
C LEU A 129 6.51 -5.61 5.86
N ILE A 130 7.57 -6.23 6.39
CA ILE A 130 7.81 -7.67 6.29
C ILE A 130 8.11 -8.23 7.68
N ILE A 131 7.94 -9.54 7.81
CA ILE A 131 8.28 -10.31 9.00
C ILE A 131 9.40 -11.28 8.62
N GLY A 132 10.51 -11.25 9.36
CA GLY A 132 11.59 -12.21 9.25
C GLY A 132 11.49 -13.29 10.32
N ILE A 133 11.37 -14.55 9.91
CA ILE A 133 11.30 -15.71 10.81
C ILE A 133 12.60 -16.49 10.69
N ARG A 134 13.32 -16.64 11.81
CA ARG A 134 14.57 -17.41 11.83
C ARG A 134 14.30 -18.85 12.25
N LYS A 135 14.68 -19.80 11.39
CA LYS A 135 14.69 -21.24 11.67
C LYS A 135 16.12 -21.77 11.52
N GLY A 136 16.83 -21.90 12.63
CA GLY A 136 18.24 -22.29 12.65
C GLY A 136 19.14 -21.29 11.91
N ARG A 137 19.78 -21.75 10.83
CA ARG A 137 20.65 -20.93 9.97
C ARG A 137 19.90 -20.20 8.86
N GLN A 138 18.63 -20.52 8.63
CA GLN A 138 17.83 -19.92 7.57
C GLN A 138 16.90 -18.84 8.14
N VAL A 139 16.66 -17.81 7.34
CA VAL A 139 15.66 -16.78 7.61
C VAL A 139 14.66 -16.83 6.47
N THR A 140 13.38 -16.98 6.81
CA THR A 140 12.28 -16.85 5.87
C THR A 140 11.59 -15.51 6.06
N LEU A 141 11.09 -14.95 4.97
CA LEU A 141 10.47 -13.65 4.88
C LEU A 141 9.03 -13.86 4.46
N LYS A 142 8.14 -13.06 5.04
CA LYS A 142 6.76 -12.93 4.60
C LYS A 142 6.32 -11.48 4.70
N LEU A 143 5.36 -11.07 3.88
CA LEU A 143 4.72 -9.77 4.07
C LEU A 143 3.90 -9.75 5.36
N ASN A 144 3.79 -8.57 5.96
CA ASN A 144 2.74 -8.33 6.91
C ASN A 144 1.38 -8.42 6.18
N VAL A 145 0.42 -9.16 6.74
CA VAL A 145 -0.89 -9.41 6.13
C VAL A 145 -1.61 -8.12 5.73
N GLU A 146 -1.48 -7.07 6.56
CA GLU A 146 -2.13 -5.79 6.28
C GLU A 146 -1.49 -5.09 5.08
N ILE A 147 -0.18 -5.24 4.90
CA ILE A 147 0.57 -4.72 3.77
C ILE A 147 0.22 -5.48 2.49
N LEU A 148 0.06 -6.80 2.59
CA LEU A 148 -0.39 -7.63 1.49
C LEU A 148 -1.76 -7.16 0.98
N THR A 149 -2.71 -6.93 1.89
CA THR A 149 -4.04 -6.38 1.54
C THR A 149 -3.92 -5.01 0.86
N ILE A 150 -3.08 -4.10 1.35
CA ILE A 150 -2.88 -2.78 0.72
C ILE A 150 -2.32 -2.90 -0.70
N ILE A 151 -1.35 -3.80 -0.91
CA ILE A 151 -0.74 -4.01 -2.23
C ILE A 151 -1.79 -4.54 -3.21
N PHE A 152 -2.60 -5.53 -2.80
CA PHE A 152 -3.66 -6.08 -3.65
C PHE A 152 -4.76 -5.06 -3.96
N LEU A 153 -5.26 -4.33 -2.96
CA LEU A 153 -6.24 -3.26 -3.18
C LEU A 153 -5.65 -2.17 -4.08
N GLY A 154 -4.38 -1.81 -3.89
CA GLY A 154 -3.68 -0.88 -4.76
C GLY A 154 -3.71 -1.33 -6.22
N ASN A 155 -3.46 -2.61 -6.49
CA ASN A 155 -3.46 -3.20 -7.84
C ASN A 155 -4.81 -3.03 -8.55
N GLU A 156 -5.92 -3.28 -7.83
CA GLU A 156 -7.27 -3.14 -8.37
C GLU A 156 -7.64 -1.67 -8.66
N ILE A 157 -7.08 -0.72 -7.90
CA ILE A 157 -7.47 0.70 -7.95
C ILE A 157 -6.63 1.53 -8.93
N TYR A 158 -5.34 1.20 -9.10
CA TYR A 158 -4.44 1.88 -10.05
C TYR A 158 -3.82 0.92 -11.07
N PRO A 159 -4.62 0.19 -11.87
CA PRO A 159 -4.14 -0.91 -12.71
C PRO A 159 -3.00 -0.46 -13.63
N SER A 160 -3.14 0.64 -14.35
CA SER A 160 -2.14 1.10 -15.33
C SER A 160 -0.80 1.57 -14.71
N LYS A 161 -0.78 1.92 -13.42
CA LYS A 161 0.47 2.24 -12.71
C LYS A 161 1.10 0.99 -12.11
N TRP A 162 0.26 0.01 -11.75
CA TRP A 162 0.67 -1.30 -11.27
C TRP A 162 1.13 -2.20 -12.40
N GLU A 163 0.41 -2.30 -13.52
CA GLU A 163 0.81 -2.93 -14.78
C GLU A 163 2.21 -2.49 -15.18
N ARG A 164 2.53 -1.19 -15.16
CA ARG A 164 3.90 -0.73 -15.46
C ARG A 164 4.96 -1.24 -14.48
N ILE A 165 4.59 -1.45 -13.22
CA ILE A 165 5.46 -2.05 -12.21
C ILE A 165 5.56 -3.57 -12.42
N LEU A 166 4.47 -4.23 -12.82
CA LEU A 166 4.41 -5.65 -13.18
C LEU A 166 5.21 -5.94 -14.46
N ASP A 167 5.15 -5.08 -15.46
CA ASP A 167 5.89 -5.16 -16.72
C ASP A 167 7.41 -5.02 -16.50
N ASP A 168 7.86 -4.11 -15.61
CA ASP A 168 9.28 -3.98 -15.21
C ASP A 168 9.77 -5.22 -14.45
N ILE A 169 8.86 -6.00 -13.87
CA ILE A 169 9.14 -7.28 -13.21
C ILE A 169 9.21 -8.39 -14.27
N GLU A 170 8.17 -8.62 -15.05
CA GLU A 170 8.16 -9.67 -16.09
C GLU A 170 9.32 -9.53 -17.08
N SER A 171 9.69 -8.30 -17.45
CA SER A 171 10.86 -8.05 -18.30
C SER A 171 12.22 -8.37 -17.64
N ARG A 172 12.27 -8.43 -16.30
CA ARG A 172 13.47 -8.77 -15.51
C ARG A 172 13.53 -10.22 -15.03
N PHE A 173 12.38 -10.88 -14.87
CA PHE A 173 12.28 -12.29 -14.44
C PHE A 173 11.88 -13.25 -15.58
N GLY A 174 11.51 -12.72 -16.74
CA GLY A 174 11.20 -13.48 -17.95
C GLY A 174 12.43 -13.78 -18.80
N ARG A 175 13.46 -14.42 -18.22
CA ARG A 175 14.47 -15.25 -18.91
C ARG A 175 15.04 -16.29 -17.95
#